data_AF-A0A522MXT8-F1
#
_entry.id   AF-A0A522MXT8-F1
#
_cell.length_a   1.000
_cell.length_b   1.000
_cell.length_c   1.000
_cell.angle_alpha   90.00
_cell.angle_beta   90.00
_cell.angle_gamma   90.00
#
_symmetry.space_group_name_H-M   'P 1'
#
loop_
_entity.id
_entity.type
_entity.pdbx_description
1 polymer ?
#
loop_
_entity_poly.entity_id
_entity_poly.type
_entity_poly.pdbx_seq_one_letter_code
_entity_poly.pdbx_strand_id
1 'polypeptide(L)' 'MYFADHAPPHVHVEYQGHEALIAIADGALVNGELPRRALALVRQWCLDHRAALEQN' A
#
# COMPACT_ATOMS: atom_id res chain seq x y z
N MET A 1 3.82 -18.95 -19.24
CA MET A 1 2.57 -18.88 -18.46
C MET A 1 2.84 -17.87 -17.35
N TYR A 2 2.50 -16.60 -17.57
CA TYR A 2 2.85 -15.49 -16.67
C TYR A 2 1.85 -15.47 -15.50
N PHE A 3 2.15 -16.22 -14.45
CA PHE A 3 1.32 -16.33 -13.24
C PHE A 3 1.92 -15.53 -12.06
N ALA A 4 2.73 -14.51 -12.36
CA ALA A 4 3.45 -13.70 -11.37
C ALA A 4 3.45 -12.19 -11.69
N ASP A 5 2.62 -11.74 -12.63
CA ASP A 5 2.55 -10.32 -13.05
C ASP A 5 1.25 -9.67 -12.56
N HIS A 6 0.81 -10.02 -11.36
CA HIS A 6 -0.11 -9.16 -10.62
C HIS A 6 0.53 -8.91 -9.28
N ALA A 7 0.94 -7.65 -9.06
CA ALA A 7 1.26 -7.18 -7.74
C ALA A 7 0.06 -7.49 -6.82
N PRO A 8 0.30 -7.88 -5.55
CA PRO A 8 -0.78 -8.07 -4.60
C PRO A 8 -1.67 -6.81 -4.55
N PRO A 9 -2.94 -6.94 -4.11
CA PRO A 9 -3.84 -5.80 -3.97
C PRO A 9 -3.13 -4.68 -3.19
N HIS A 10 -3.05 -3.50 -3.80
CA HIS A 10 -2.28 -2.38 -3.28
C HIS A 10 -3.04 -1.07 -3.46
N VAL A 11 -2.71 -0.11 -2.60
CA VAL A 11 -3.16 1.27 -2.72
C VAL A 11 -2.01 2.15 -3.23
N HIS A 12 -2.32 3.12 -4.07
CA HIS A 12 -1.37 4.15 -4.48
C HIS A 12 -1.45 5.32 -3.51
N VAL A 13 -0.29 5.77 -3.04
CA VAL A 13 -0.18 6.83 -2.04
C VAL A 13 0.78 7.90 -2.51
N GLU A 14 0.31 9.13 -2.53
CA GLU A 14 1.11 10.32 -2.81
C GLU A 14 1.19 11.20 -1.56
N TYR A 15 2.40 11.63 -1.18
CA TYR A 15 2.61 12.52 -0.04
C TYR A 15 3.81 13.44 -0.26
N GLN A 16 3.57 14.75 -0.32
CA GLN A 16 4.63 15.78 -0.44
C GLN A 16 5.60 15.51 -1.62
N GLY A 17 5.09 15.01 -2.74
CA GLY A 17 5.89 14.66 -3.92
C GLY A 17 6.56 13.29 -3.86
N HIS A 18 6.34 12.50 -2.81
CA HIS A 18 6.71 11.08 -2.76
C HIS A 18 5.53 10.22 -3.20
N GLU A 19 5.82 9.14 -3.93
CA GLU A 19 4.84 8.18 -4.43
C GLU A 19 5.22 6.77 -3.97
N ALA A 20 4.23 6.00 -3.53
CA ALA A 20 4.43 4.62 -3.10
C ALA A 20 3.21 3.73 -3.35
N LEU A 21 3.48 2.46 -3.64
CA LEU A 21 2.50 1.38 -3.67
C LEU A 21 2.57 0.63 -2.36
N ILE A 22 1.44 0.51 -1.66
CA ILE A 22 1.35 -0.14 -0.35
C ILE A 22 0.41 -1.34 -0.44
N ALA A 23 0.88 -2.51 -0.02
CA ALA A 23 0.08 -3.74 0.00
C ALA A 23 -1.06 -3.61 1.01
N ILE A 24 -2.28 -3.91 0.58
CA ILE A 24 -3.49 -3.83 1.43
C ILE A 24 -3.43 -4.86 2.56
N ALA A 25 -2.82 -6.03 2.32
CA ALA A 25 -2.83 -7.17 3.24
C ALA A 25 -2.19 -6.85 4.61
N ASP A 26 -1.09 -6.09 4.62
CA ASP A 26 -0.27 -5.85 5.81
C ASP A 26 0.32 -4.42 5.89
N GLY A 27 0.05 -3.59 4.89
CA GLY A 27 0.55 -2.23 4.77
C GLY A 27 2.05 -2.14 4.44
N ALA A 28 2.66 -3.20 3.89
CA ALA A 28 4.03 -3.16 3.40
C ALA A 28 4.19 -2.28 2.16
N LEU A 29 5.35 -1.63 2.07
CA LEU A 29 5.80 -0.93 0.88
C LEU A 29 6.13 -1.96 -0.21
N VAL A 30 5.42 -1.91 -1.33
CA VAL A 30 5.63 -2.75 -2.51
C VAL A 30 6.59 -2.06 -3.49
N ASN A 31 6.41 -0.76 -3.71
CA ASN A 31 7.25 0.02 -4.62
C ASN A 31 7.22 1.51 -4.24
N GLY A 32 8.23 2.26 -4.70
CA GLY A 32 8.36 3.70 -4.43
C GLY A 32 8.95 3.98 -3.05
N GLU A 33 8.67 5.16 -2.51
CA GLU A 33 9.17 5.59 -1.22
C GLU A 33 8.20 6.52 -0.51
N LEU A 34 8.24 6.49 0.83
CA LEU A 34 7.53 7.46 1.66
C LEU A 34 8.43 7.85 2.84
N PRO A 35 8.34 9.10 3.32
CA PRO A 35 8.93 9.48 4.59
C PRO A 35 8.44 8.55 5.71
N ARG A 36 9.33 8.17 6.62
CA ARG A 36 9.05 7.17 7.68
C ARG A 36 7.75 7.42 8.45
N ARG A 37 7.41 8.68 8.73
CA ARG A 37 6.16 9.06 9.41
C ARG A 37 4.93 8.83 8.54
N ALA A 38 4.99 9.19 7.26
CA ALA A 38 3.90 8.98 6.31
C ALA A 38 3.67 7.48 6.10
N LEU A 39 4.74 6.70 5.92
CA LEU A 39 4.65 5.24 5.80
C LEU A 39 3.98 4.60 7.03
N ALA A 40 4.34 5.03 8.24
CA ALA A 40 3.73 4.51 9.47
C ALA A 40 2.23 4.83 9.54
N LEU A 41 1.83 6.05 9.16
CA LEU A 41 0.42 6.46 9.13
C LEU A 41 -0.38 5.64 8.12
N VAL A 42 0.15 5.50 6.91
CA VAL A 42 -0.49 4.79 5.80
C VAL A 42 -0.62 3.30 6.10
N ARG A 43 0.40 2.70 6.72
CA ARG A 43 0.36 1.30 7.16
C ARG A 43 -0.76 1.09 8.18
N GLN A 44 -0.86 1.95 9.19
CA GLN A 44 -1.93 1.87 10.18
C GLN A 44 -3.30 2.01 9.51
N TRP A 45 -3.46 3.01 8.64
CA TRP A 45 -4.69 3.22 7.88
C TRP A 45 -5.07 1.99 7.04
N CYS A 46 -4.11 1.35 6.36
CA CYS A 46 -4.37 0.12 5.59
C CYS A 46 -4.87 -1.00 6.49
N LEU A 47 -4.30 -1.19 7.68
CA LEU A 47 -4.71 -2.23 8.62
C LEU A 47 -6.12 -1.96 9.17
N ASP A 48 -6.42 -0.72 9.53
CA ASP A 48 -7.75 -0.31 10.03
C ASP A 48 -8.84 -0.46 8.96
N HIS A 49 -8.51 -0.25 7.68
CA HIS A 49 -9.47 -0.28 6.56
C HIS A 49 -9.38 -1.55 5.70
N ARG A 50 -8.54 -2.51 6.08
CA ARG A 50 -8.25 -3.72 5.29
C ARG A 50 -9.53 -4.42 4.83
N ALA A 51 -10.47 -4.63 5.75
CA ALA A 51 -11.72 -5.33 5.44
C ALA A 51 -12.56 -4.62 4.36
N ALA A 52 -12.56 -3.28 4.34
CA ALA A 52 -13.26 -2.50 3.32
C ALA A 52 -12.49 -2.47 1.99
N LEU A 53 -11.16 -2.46 2.04
CA LEU A 53 -10.29 -2.48 0.87
C LEU A 53 -10.27 -3.84 0.17
N GLU A 54 -10.41 -4.96 0.91
CA GLU A 54 -10.51 -6.32 0.36
C GLU A 54 -11.87 -6.62 -0.29
N GLN A 55 -12.89 -5.78 -0.06
CA GLN A 55 -14.25 -5.95 -0.59
C GLN A 55 -14.54 -5.11 -1.85
N ASN A 56 -13.58 -4.31 -2.33
CA ASN A 56 -13.66 -3.54 -3.57
C ASN A 56 -12.86 -4.22 -4.68
#